data_AF-A0A957V602-F1
#
_entry.id   AF-A0A957V602-F1
#
_cell.length_a   1.000
_cell.length_b   1.000
_cell.length_c   1.000
_cell.angle_alpha   90.00
_cell.angle_beta   90.00
_cell.angle_gamma   90.00
#
_symmetry.space_group_name_H-M   'P 1'
#
loop_
_entity.id
_entity.type
_entity.pdbx_description
1 polymer ?
#
loop_
_entity_poly.entity_id
_entity_poly.type
_entity_poly.pdbx_seq_one_letter_code
_entity_poly.pdbx_strand_id
1 'polypeptide(L)'
;MGILLGFVLQWTLPALLSGFLPPDIELTISTRAVVESALLGLVVVLLFTFLPLYRLEGLRPSFIFRKEEPPIVNRLPFALTLLLILCLFTGLVIWQLGDVRTALWFAGGALVLLLIAALLTEAALQLLKRWDVRWLPGRQALRGLFRPRNGTRAIVITLSTALGVLFCIFVIEQNLRASFVQSYPPDAPNVFFLDIQPDQQEAFAATLGMEADYVPAVRAALMAVNGAEPRRNPEGEDRGNGGEGGPEGGDGR
;
A
#
# COMPACT_ATOMS: atom_id res chain seq x y z
N MET A 1 9.86 -24.06 -12.41
CA MET A 1 10.06 -24.44 -10.99
C MET A 1 9.31 -23.53 -10.03
N GLY A 2 9.46 -22.20 -10.08
CA GLY A 2 8.69 -21.29 -9.20
C GLY A 2 7.17 -21.41 -9.33
N ILE A 3 6.63 -21.52 -10.55
CA ILE A 3 5.18 -21.72 -10.78
C ILE A 3 4.69 -23.05 -10.19
N LEU A 4 5.46 -24.15 -10.37
CA LEU A 4 5.14 -25.45 -9.79
C LEU A 4 5.14 -25.41 -8.26
N LEU A 5 6.13 -24.75 -7.66
CA LEU A 5 6.18 -24.56 -6.20
C LEU A 5 4.99 -23.72 -5.71
N GLY A 6 4.61 -22.67 -6.45
CA GLY A 6 3.43 -21.86 -6.17
C GLY A 6 2.14 -22.67 -6.20
N PHE A 7 1.96 -23.55 -7.20
CA PHE A 7 0.84 -24.48 -7.27
C PHE A 7 0.80 -25.45 -6.08
N VAL A 8 1.94 -26.03 -5.71
CA VAL A 8 2.04 -26.94 -4.55
C VAL A 8 1.71 -26.21 -3.25
N LEU A 9 2.21 -24.98 -3.09
CA LEU A 9 1.94 -24.17 -1.92
C LEU A 9 0.46 -23.78 -1.85
N GLN A 10 -0.13 -23.36 -2.96
CA GLN A 10 -1.55 -22.99 -3.04
C GLN A 10 -2.50 -24.17 -2.83
N TRP A 11 -2.05 -25.41 -3.11
CA TRP A 11 -2.80 -26.62 -2.82
C TRP A 11 -2.67 -27.07 -1.35
N THR A 12 -1.51 -26.85 -0.72
CA THR A 12 -1.24 -27.27 0.67
C THR A 12 -1.67 -26.25 1.72
N LEU A 13 -1.62 -24.94 1.41
CA LEU A 13 -2.05 -23.86 2.32
C LEU A 13 -3.48 -24.01 2.85
N PRO A 14 -4.50 -24.31 2.00
CA PRO A 14 -5.89 -24.41 2.44
C PRO A 14 -6.10 -25.58 3.40
N ALA A 15 -5.40 -26.69 3.17
CA ALA A 15 -5.46 -27.84 4.06
C ALA A 15 -4.90 -27.50 5.45
N LEU A 16 -3.80 -26.73 5.51
CA LEU A 16 -3.17 -26.30 6.76
C LEU A 16 -3.96 -25.22 7.53
N LEU A 17 -4.72 -24.39 6.80
CA LEU A 17 -5.48 -23.27 7.37
C LEU A 17 -6.98 -23.56 7.52
N SER A 18 -7.43 -24.77 7.17
CA SER A 18 -8.83 -25.19 7.27
C SER A 18 -9.46 -25.00 8.65
N GLY A 19 -8.68 -25.02 9.73
CA GLY A 19 -9.14 -24.72 11.09
C GLY A 19 -9.33 -23.24 11.43
N PHE A 20 -8.84 -22.33 10.59
CA PHE A 20 -8.97 -20.87 10.76
C PHE A 20 -9.87 -20.22 9.70
N LEU A 21 -10.20 -20.94 8.62
CA LEU A 21 -11.01 -20.43 7.52
C LEU A 21 -12.49 -20.75 7.76
N PRO A 22 -13.41 -19.80 7.47
CA PRO A 22 -14.84 -20.08 7.43
C PRO A 22 -15.14 -21.26 6.50
N PRO A 23 -16.08 -22.16 6.85
CA PRO A 23 -16.33 -23.41 6.12
C PRO A 23 -16.74 -23.25 4.65
N ASP A 24 -17.09 -22.03 4.20
CA ASP A 24 -17.67 -21.76 2.87
C ASP A 24 -16.70 -21.09 1.87
N ILE A 25 -15.39 -21.10 2.11
CA ILE A 25 -14.43 -20.52 1.13
C ILE A 25 -14.06 -21.55 0.06
N GLU A 26 -14.76 -21.52 -1.07
CA GLU A 26 -14.35 -22.21 -2.29
C GLU A 26 -13.22 -21.43 -3.00
N LEU A 27 -11.97 -21.86 -2.79
CA LEU A 27 -10.80 -21.32 -3.49
C LEU A 27 -10.78 -21.78 -4.95
N THR A 28 -11.45 -21.04 -5.82
CA THR A 28 -11.45 -21.31 -7.26
C THR A 28 -10.16 -20.80 -7.91
N ILE A 29 -9.54 -21.64 -8.76
CA ILE A 29 -8.35 -21.26 -9.51
C ILE A 29 -8.79 -20.48 -10.75
N SER A 30 -8.63 -19.16 -10.71
CA SER A 30 -8.80 -18.33 -11.90
C SER A 30 -7.59 -18.46 -12.82
N THR A 31 -7.78 -19.03 -14.01
CA THR A 31 -6.75 -19.12 -15.05
C THR A 31 -6.22 -17.74 -15.43
N ARG A 32 -7.06 -16.71 -15.37
CA ARG A 32 -6.68 -15.32 -15.59
C ARG A 32 -5.64 -14.84 -14.57
N ALA A 33 -5.83 -15.14 -13.28
CA ALA A 33 -4.90 -14.75 -12.22
C ALA A 33 -3.53 -15.44 -12.36
N VAL A 34 -3.50 -16.68 -12.83
CA VAL A 34 -2.24 -17.40 -13.10
C VAL A 34 -1.46 -16.73 -14.24
N VAL A 35 -2.14 -16.32 -15.31
CA VAL A 35 -1.49 -15.63 -16.43
C VAL A 35 -1.02 -14.23 -16.03
N GLU A 36 -1.85 -13.47 -15.30
CA GLU A 36 -1.49 -12.13 -14.83
C GLU A 36 -0.29 -12.18 -13.87
N SER A 37 -0.26 -13.12 -12.93
CA SER A 37 0.88 -13.31 -12.02
C SER A 37 2.15 -13.79 -12.72
N ALA A 38 2.02 -14.66 -13.74
CA ALA A 38 3.16 -15.07 -14.56
C ALA A 38 3.76 -13.90 -15.35
N LEU A 39 2.92 -13.05 -15.95
CA LEU A 39 3.34 -11.83 -16.65
C LEU A 39 4.01 -10.84 -15.69
N LEU A 40 3.40 -10.59 -14.53
CA LEU A 40 3.95 -9.71 -13.51
C LEU A 40 5.31 -10.22 -13.02
N GLY A 41 5.41 -11.51 -12.73
CA GLY A 41 6.67 -12.16 -12.35
C GLY A 41 7.75 -12.03 -13.43
N LEU A 42 7.40 -12.22 -14.70
CA LEU A 42 8.31 -12.03 -15.83
C LEU A 42 8.82 -10.58 -15.90
N VAL A 43 7.93 -9.59 -15.80
CA VAL A 43 8.30 -8.16 -15.80
C VAL A 43 9.22 -7.83 -14.64
N VAL A 44 8.93 -8.32 -13.43
CA VAL A 44 9.76 -8.13 -12.24
C VAL A 44 11.14 -8.77 -12.43
N VAL A 45 11.22 -10.00 -12.93
CA VAL A 45 12.51 -10.66 -13.22
C VAL A 45 13.32 -9.84 -14.23
N LEU A 46 12.66 -9.34 -15.27
CA LEU A 46 13.30 -8.54 -16.30
C LEU A 46 13.82 -7.21 -15.73
N LEU A 47 13.01 -6.53 -14.89
CA LEU A 47 13.38 -5.31 -14.17
C LEU A 47 14.64 -5.50 -13.31
N PHE A 48 14.65 -6.56 -12.50
CA PHE A 48 15.74 -6.83 -11.56
C PHE A 48 17.00 -7.42 -12.22
N THR A 49 16.85 -8.12 -13.34
CA THR A 49 17.99 -8.72 -14.08
C THR A 49 18.62 -7.70 -15.03
N PHE A 50 17.86 -6.75 -15.56
CA PHE A 50 18.37 -5.75 -16.50
C PHE A 50 19.52 -4.92 -15.89
N LEU A 51 19.37 -4.47 -14.64
CA LEU A 51 20.41 -3.66 -13.96
C LEU A 51 21.77 -4.37 -13.82
N PRO A 52 21.87 -5.59 -13.25
CA PRO A 52 23.13 -6.30 -13.16
C PRO A 52 23.67 -6.70 -14.54
N LEU A 53 22.81 -7.08 -15.49
CA LEU A 53 23.22 -7.44 -16.86
C LEU A 53 23.87 -6.25 -17.58
N TYR A 54 23.27 -5.07 -17.44
CA TYR A 54 23.80 -3.82 -17.98
C TYR A 54 25.15 -3.45 -17.38
N ARG A 55 25.34 -3.68 -16.08
CA ARG A 55 26.62 -3.42 -15.41
C ARG A 55 27.73 -4.40 -15.83
N LEU A 56 27.37 -5.62 -16.24
CA LEU A 56 28.34 -6.64 -16.70
C LEU A 56 28.96 -6.28 -18.05
N GLU A 57 28.22 -5.61 -18.94
CA GLU A 57 28.70 -5.23 -20.28
C GLU A 57 29.89 -4.26 -20.23
N GLY A 58 29.98 -3.42 -19.20
CA GLY A 58 31.06 -2.45 -19.02
C GLY A 58 32.32 -2.98 -18.35
N LEU A 59 32.35 -4.25 -17.91
CA LEU A 59 33.47 -4.80 -17.15
C LEU A 59 34.58 -5.33 -18.07
N ARG A 60 35.68 -4.57 -18.18
CA ARG A 60 36.90 -5.08 -18.81
C ARG A 60 37.45 -6.28 -18.00
N PRO A 61 37.92 -7.36 -18.65
CA PRO A 61 38.44 -8.56 -17.96
C PRO A 61 39.57 -8.29 -16.95
N SER A 62 40.31 -7.18 -17.12
CA SER A 62 41.40 -6.75 -16.24
C SER A 62 40.95 -6.33 -14.82
N PHE A 63 39.67 -5.98 -14.61
CA PHE A 63 39.15 -5.57 -13.30
C PHE A 63 39.00 -6.74 -12.32
N ILE A 64 38.76 -7.95 -12.84
CA ILE A 64 38.62 -9.18 -12.04
C ILE A 64 39.92 -9.48 -11.29
N PHE A 65 41.07 -9.24 -11.94
CA PHE A 65 42.39 -9.50 -11.37
C PHE A 65 42.88 -8.41 -10.41
N ARG A 66 42.39 -7.16 -10.54
CA ARG A 66 42.87 -6.03 -9.72
C ARG A 66 42.03 -5.73 -8.48
N LYS A 67 40.84 -6.36 -8.30
CA LYS A 67 39.86 -5.99 -7.25
C LYS A 67 39.53 -4.49 -7.21
N GLU A 68 39.79 -3.76 -8.29
CA GLU A 68 39.46 -2.35 -8.45
C GLU A 68 37.94 -2.23 -8.66
N GLU A 69 37.31 -1.27 -7.99
CA GLU A 69 35.91 -0.96 -8.25
C GLU A 69 35.80 -0.43 -9.68
N PRO A 70 34.87 -0.95 -10.51
CA PRO A 70 34.64 -0.36 -11.82
C PRO A 70 34.26 1.10 -11.58
N PRO A 71 34.98 2.09 -12.16
CA PRO A 71 34.51 3.45 -12.12
C PRO A 71 33.10 3.47 -12.72
N ILE A 72 32.21 4.34 -12.22
CA ILE A 72 30.95 4.61 -12.92
C ILE A 72 31.35 5.36 -14.19
N VAL A 73 31.77 4.63 -15.23
CA VAL A 73 32.60 5.20 -16.30
C VAL A 73 31.78 6.17 -17.16
N ASN A 74 30.46 6.00 -17.24
CA ASN A 74 29.58 6.88 -18.01
C ASN A 74 28.26 7.15 -17.27
N ARG A 75 27.98 8.42 -16.94
CA ARG A 75 26.75 8.84 -16.23
C ARG A 75 25.48 8.69 -17.07
N LEU A 76 25.59 8.89 -18.37
CA LEU A 76 24.50 8.83 -19.34
C LEU A 76 23.85 7.42 -19.43
N PRO A 77 24.61 6.35 -19.74
CA PRO A 77 24.07 4.98 -19.74
C PRO A 77 23.51 4.54 -18.40
N PHE A 78 24.14 4.92 -17.28
CA PHE A 78 23.62 4.63 -15.95
C PHE A 78 22.29 5.33 -15.68
N ALA A 79 22.18 6.62 -16.02
CA ALA A 79 20.94 7.37 -15.89
C ALA A 79 19.83 6.81 -16.77
N LEU A 80 20.15 6.35 -17.98
CA LEU A 80 19.20 5.75 -18.92
C LEU A 80 18.66 4.41 -18.40
N THR A 81 19.53 3.58 -17.81
CA THR A 81 19.14 2.33 -17.15
C THR A 81 18.28 2.58 -15.90
N LEU A 82 18.65 3.58 -15.08
CA LEU A 82 17.84 3.99 -13.92
C LEU A 82 16.46 4.51 -14.36
N LEU A 83 16.41 5.31 -15.42
CA LEU A 83 15.17 5.84 -16.00
C LEU A 83 14.29 4.71 -16.52
N LEU A 84 14.87 3.71 -17.21
CA LEU A 84 14.13 2.53 -17.69
C LEU A 84 13.49 1.77 -16.53
N ILE A 85 14.24 1.55 -15.44
CA ILE A 85 13.74 0.84 -14.24
C ILE A 85 12.60 1.63 -13.61
N LEU A 86 12.77 2.94 -13.45
CA LEU A 86 11.73 3.80 -12.88
C LEU A 86 10.48 3.80 -13.76
N CYS A 87 10.65 3.92 -15.08
CA CYS A 87 9.55 3.90 -16.05
C CYS A 87 8.80 2.56 -16.03
N LEU A 88 9.51 1.44 -15.98
CA LEU A 88 8.91 0.12 -15.95
C LEU A 88 8.20 -0.15 -14.61
N PHE A 89 8.78 0.28 -13.48
CA PHE A 89 8.13 0.24 -12.18
C PHE A 89 6.84 1.06 -12.16
N THR A 90 6.89 2.33 -12.57
CA THR A 90 5.71 3.20 -12.62
C THR A 90 4.66 2.67 -13.60
N GLY A 91 5.07 2.15 -14.76
CA GLY A 91 4.17 1.52 -15.72
C GLY A 91 3.45 0.30 -15.14
N LEU A 92 4.16 -0.52 -14.36
CA LEU A 92 3.56 -1.65 -13.65
C LEU A 92 2.55 -1.20 -12.60
N VAL A 93 2.86 -0.15 -11.83
CA VAL A 93 1.94 0.43 -10.84
C VAL A 93 0.69 0.99 -11.52
N ILE A 94 0.82 1.72 -12.62
CA ILE A 94 -0.32 2.24 -13.40
C ILE A 94 -1.20 1.10 -13.90
N TRP A 95 -0.59 0.04 -14.43
CA TRP A 95 -1.32 -1.13 -14.90
C TRP A 95 -2.08 -1.83 -13.77
N GLN A 96 -1.48 -1.94 -12.58
CA GLN A 96 -2.10 -2.59 -11.43
C GLN A 96 -3.23 -1.76 -10.80
N LEU A 97 -3.05 -0.44 -10.69
CA LEU A 97 -4.02 0.44 -10.01
C LEU A 97 -5.16 0.89 -10.93
N GLY A 98 -4.99 0.83 -12.26
CA GLY A 98 -6.00 1.27 -13.23
C GLY A 98 -6.24 2.79 -13.30
N ASP A 99 -5.72 3.56 -12.35
CA ASP A 99 -5.74 5.02 -12.32
C ASP A 99 -4.32 5.60 -12.27
N VAL A 100 -4.01 6.44 -13.25
CA VAL A 100 -2.71 7.11 -13.40
C VAL A 100 -2.43 8.06 -12.24
N ARG A 101 -3.43 8.80 -11.73
CA ARG A 101 -3.20 9.77 -10.65
C ARG A 101 -2.81 9.06 -9.35
N THR A 102 -3.59 8.07 -8.95
CA THR A 102 -3.31 7.26 -7.76
C THR A 102 -1.99 6.50 -7.90
N ALA A 103 -1.68 5.98 -9.09
CA ALA A 103 -0.40 5.33 -9.37
C ALA A 103 0.81 6.27 -9.24
N LEU A 104 0.70 7.52 -9.69
CA LEU A 104 1.76 8.52 -9.54
C LEU A 104 1.97 8.88 -8.07
N TRP A 105 0.89 9.06 -7.30
CA TRP A 105 1.00 9.30 -5.85
C TRP A 105 1.64 8.13 -5.12
N PHE A 106 1.28 6.89 -5.47
CA PHE A 106 1.89 5.69 -4.89
C PHE A 106 3.38 5.60 -5.24
N ALA A 107 3.75 5.76 -6.52
CA ALA A 107 5.14 5.70 -6.95
C ALA A 107 5.98 6.82 -6.31
N GLY A 108 5.43 8.03 -6.23
CA GLY A 108 6.05 9.16 -5.54
C GLY A 108 6.22 8.89 -4.04
N GLY A 109 5.19 8.37 -3.38
CA GLY A 109 5.23 7.99 -1.97
C GLY A 109 6.28 6.91 -1.67
N ALA A 110 6.38 5.90 -2.52
CA ALA A 110 7.41 4.86 -2.42
C ALA A 110 8.83 5.43 -2.57
N LEU A 111 9.02 6.37 -3.51
CA LEU A 111 10.30 7.06 -3.68
C LEU A 111 10.64 7.92 -2.45
N VAL A 112 9.67 8.69 -1.94
CA VAL A 112 9.84 9.51 -0.73
C VAL A 112 10.18 8.64 0.48
N LEU A 113 9.49 7.51 0.67
CA LEU A 113 9.79 6.55 1.73
C LEU A 113 11.23 6.05 1.63
N LEU A 114 11.67 5.65 0.43
CA LEU A 114 13.04 5.19 0.20
C LEU A 114 14.07 6.30 0.50
N LEU A 115 13.80 7.54 0.10
CA LEU A 115 14.66 8.70 0.37
C LEU A 115 14.74 8.99 1.87
N ILE A 116 13.62 8.96 2.58
CA ILE A 116 13.58 9.13 4.05
C ILE A 116 14.37 8.02 4.72
N ALA A 117 14.18 6.76 4.33
CA ALA A 117 14.93 5.62 4.86
C ALA A 117 16.44 5.78 4.63
N ALA A 118 16.84 6.22 3.44
CA ALA A 118 18.25 6.50 3.12
C ALA A 118 18.82 7.65 3.96
N LEU A 119 18.08 8.76 4.10
CA LEU A 119 18.50 9.92 4.88
C LEU A 119 18.65 9.57 6.37
N LEU A 120 17.67 8.86 6.94
CA LEU A 120 17.71 8.40 8.33
C LEU A 120 18.83 7.40 8.57
N THR A 121 19.10 6.52 7.61
CA THR A 121 20.23 5.59 7.69
C THR A 121 21.55 6.35 7.71
N GLU A 122 21.75 7.33 6.83
CA GLU A 122 22.97 8.15 6.83
C GLU A 122 23.09 8.99 8.10
N ALA A 123 21.99 9.59 8.58
CA ALA A 123 21.97 10.34 9.83
C ALA A 123 22.33 9.45 11.04
N ALA A 124 21.73 8.27 11.15
CA ALA A 124 22.02 7.30 12.20
C ALA A 124 23.48 6.85 12.15
N LEU A 125 24.00 6.53 10.96
CA LEU A 125 25.39 6.14 10.78
C LEU A 125 26.37 7.28 11.10
N GLN A 126 26.05 8.52 10.75
CA GLN A 126 26.85 9.69 11.12
C GLN A 126 26.85 9.94 12.62
N LEU A 127 25.69 9.80 13.28
CA LEU A 127 25.56 9.93 14.72
C LEU A 127 26.38 8.84 15.43
N LEU A 128 26.31 7.62 14.91
CA LEU A 128 27.06 6.47 15.41
C LEU A 128 28.58 6.66 15.26
N LYS A 129 29.06 7.32 14.18
CA LYS A 129 30.48 7.69 14.03
C LYS A 129 30.97 8.67 15.10
N ARG A 130 30.09 9.54 15.60
CA ARG A 130 30.43 10.53 16.65
C ARG A 130 30.49 9.90 18.04
N TRP A 131 29.97 8.69 18.20
CA TRP A 131 29.97 8.00 19.47
C TRP A 131 31.31 7.33 19.72
N ASP A 132 32.07 7.85 20.69
CA ASP A 132 33.34 7.23 21.08
C ASP A 132 33.10 6.13 22.11
N VAL A 133 33.35 4.90 21.70
CA VAL A 133 33.08 3.71 22.51
C VAL A 133 34.36 3.28 23.21
N ARG A 134 34.40 3.42 24.54
CA ARG A 134 35.60 3.20 25.37
C ARG A 134 36.05 1.72 25.45
N TRP A 135 35.15 0.74 25.27
CA TRP A 135 35.51 -0.69 25.30
C TRP A 135 36.05 -1.20 23.95
N LEU A 136 37.08 -2.05 24.00
CA LEU A 136 37.76 -2.55 22.81
C LEU A 136 36.84 -3.33 21.82
N PRO A 137 35.96 -4.26 22.27
CA PRO A 137 35.14 -5.04 21.34
C PRO A 137 34.13 -4.20 20.56
N GLY A 138 33.38 -3.30 21.22
CA GLY A 138 32.40 -2.49 20.49
C GLY A 138 33.04 -1.41 19.63
N ARG A 139 34.24 -0.91 19.96
CA ARG A 139 34.98 -0.04 19.03
C ARG A 139 35.35 -0.76 17.74
N GLN A 140 35.69 -2.06 17.82
CA GLN A 140 35.95 -2.89 16.64
C GLN A 140 34.66 -3.20 15.87
N ALA A 141 33.57 -3.54 16.56
CA ALA A 141 32.26 -3.75 15.93
C ALA A 141 31.78 -2.49 15.17
N LEU A 142 31.91 -1.31 15.78
CA LEU A 142 31.55 -0.02 15.16
C LEU A 142 32.39 0.27 13.91
N ARG A 143 33.70 0.05 13.98
CA ARG A 143 34.60 0.19 12.82
C ARG A 143 34.26 -0.81 11.71
N GLY A 144 33.78 -2.00 12.06
CA GLY A 144 33.28 -3.00 11.12
C GLY A 144 32.13 -2.47 10.27
N LEU A 145 31.20 -1.71 10.87
CA LEU A 145 30.06 -1.11 10.16
C LEU A 145 30.47 -0.10 9.07
N PHE A 146 31.64 0.54 9.24
CA PHE A 146 32.15 1.55 8.31
C PHE A 146 33.23 1.05 7.34
N ARG A 147 33.51 -0.26 7.32
CA ARG A 147 34.57 -0.82 6.48
C ARG A 147 34.23 -0.61 4.98
N PRO A 148 35.20 -0.23 4.13
CA PRO A 148 35.01 -0.20 2.69
C PRO A 148 34.50 -1.57 2.22
N ARG A 149 33.42 -1.58 1.41
CA ARG A 149 32.70 -2.78 0.91
C ARG A 149 31.75 -3.44 1.91
N ASN A 150 31.36 -2.77 3.00
CA ASN A 150 30.33 -3.27 3.90
C ASN A 150 28.89 -2.96 3.40
N GLY A 151 28.01 -3.96 3.47
CA GLY A 151 26.61 -3.88 3.01
C GLY A 151 25.64 -3.23 3.99
N THR A 152 26.09 -2.77 5.17
CA THR A 152 25.20 -2.24 6.23
C THR A 152 24.22 -1.19 5.74
N ARG A 153 24.65 -0.23 4.90
CA ARG A 153 23.73 0.80 4.37
C ARG A 153 22.57 0.19 3.59
N ALA A 154 22.89 -0.68 2.64
CA ALA A 154 21.88 -1.36 1.83
C ALA A 154 20.94 -2.20 2.70
N ILE A 155 21.50 -2.97 3.64
CA ILE A 155 20.71 -3.82 4.56
C ILE A 155 19.75 -2.98 5.40
N VAL A 156 20.23 -1.90 6.02
CA VAL A 156 19.40 -1.05 6.89
C VAL A 156 18.32 -0.33 6.07
N ILE A 157 18.65 0.19 4.89
CA ILE A 157 17.67 0.83 3.99
C ILE A 157 16.61 -0.18 3.56
N THR A 158 17.00 -1.38 3.11
CA THR A 158 16.06 -2.41 2.68
C THR A 158 15.16 -2.84 3.84
N LEU A 159 15.72 -3.10 5.02
CA LEU A 159 14.95 -3.54 6.19
C LEU A 159 13.99 -2.45 6.67
N SER A 160 14.44 -1.20 6.77
CA SER A 160 13.60 -0.09 7.20
C SER A 160 12.52 0.26 6.18
N THR A 161 12.83 0.18 4.88
CA THR A 161 11.82 0.38 3.82
C THR A 161 10.77 -0.73 3.85
N ALA A 162 11.18 -2.00 3.99
CA ALA A 162 10.26 -3.12 4.10
C ALA A 162 9.36 -3.00 5.34
N LEU A 163 9.94 -2.68 6.50
CA LEU A 163 9.17 -2.45 7.72
C LEU A 163 8.26 -1.21 7.60
N GLY A 164 8.71 -0.16 6.91
CA GLY A 164 7.90 1.03 6.62
C GLY A 164 6.68 0.73 5.75
N VAL A 165 6.84 -0.12 4.74
CA VAL A 165 5.71 -0.62 3.93
C VAL A 165 4.75 -1.43 4.80
N LEU A 166 5.26 -2.34 5.64
CA LEU A 166 4.42 -3.13 6.55
C LEU A 166 3.65 -2.23 7.53
N PHE A 167 4.31 -1.21 8.08
CA PHE A 167 3.69 -0.22 8.94
C PHE A 167 2.64 0.61 8.20
N CYS A 168 2.89 0.99 6.95
CA CYS A 168 1.91 1.69 6.12
C CYS A 168 0.65 0.84 5.92
N ILE A 169 0.80 -0.46 5.63
CA ILE A 169 -0.33 -1.39 5.53
C ILE A 169 -1.11 -1.44 6.84
N PHE A 170 -0.42 -1.54 7.98
CA PHE A 170 -1.06 -1.55 9.30
C PHE A 170 -1.84 -0.25 9.56
N VAL A 171 -1.28 0.91 9.23
CA VAL A 171 -1.95 2.20 9.38
C VAL A 171 -3.17 2.30 8.47
N ILE A 172 -3.07 1.82 7.23
CA ILE A 172 -4.20 1.75 6.30
C ILE A 172 -5.29 0.84 6.87
N GLU A 173 -4.94 -0.33 7.41
CA GLU A 173 -5.90 -1.24 8.04
C GLU A 173 -6.60 -0.57 9.23
N GLN A 174 -5.85 0.10 10.11
CA GLN A 174 -6.42 0.84 11.22
C GLN A 174 -7.35 1.95 10.76
N ASN A 175 -6.97 2.69 9.71
CA ASN A 175 -7.78 3.75 9.15
C ASN A 175 -9.09 3.18 8.58
N LEU A 176 -9.02 2.10 7.82
CA LEU A 176 -10.21 1.42 7.29
C LEU A 176 -11.12 0.89 8.42
N ARG A 177 -10.55 0.29 9.47
CA ARG A 177 -11.34 -0.14 10.63
C ARG A 177 -12.01 1.02 11.34
N ALA A 178 -11.31 2.14 11.53
CA ALA A 178 -11.89 3.33 12.15
C ALA A 178 -13.04 3.89 11.28
N SER A 179 -12.81 4.03 9.98
CA SER A 179 -13.78 4.62 9.04
C SER A 179 -14.98 3.74 8.73
N PHE A 180 -14.85 2.40 8.74
CA PHE A 180 -15.91 1.50 8.30
C PHE A 180 -16.45 0.57 9.38
N VAL A 181 -15.69 0.26 10.43
CA VAL A 181 -16.16 -0.65 11.49
C VAL A 181 -16.60 0.16 12.71
N GLN A 182 -15.77 1.11 13.15
CA GLN A 182 -16.04 1.89 14.37
C GLN A 182 -16.97 3.08 14.13
N SER A 183 -17.11 3.52 12.87
CA SER A 183 -18.02 4.61 12.51
C SER A 183 -19.49 4.17 12.50
N TYR A 184 -19.78 2.87 12.59
CA TYR A 184 -21.14 2.37 12.75
C TYR A 184 -21.50 2.30 14.24
N PRO A 185 -22.67 2.85 14.64
CA PRO A 185 -23.21 2.63 15.97
C PRO A 185 -23.29 1.12 16.31
N PRO A 186 -23.15 0.72 17.58
CA PRO A 186 -23.25 -0.69 17.99
C PRO A 186 -24.58 -1.34 17.56
N ASP A 187 -25.65 -0.56 17.47
CA ASP A 187 -27.00 -1.00 17.11
C ASP A 187 -27.33 -0.81 15.62
N ALA A 188 -26.32 -0.54 14.77
CA ALA A 188 -26.58 -0.35 13.35
C ALA A 188 -26.99 -1.69 12.67
N PRO A 189 -28.05 -1.69 11.84
CA PRO A 189 -28.47 -2.88 11.12
C PRO A 189 -27.35 -3.37 10.18
N ASN A 190 -27.11 -4.68 10.17
CA ASN A 190 -26.18 -5.33 9.24
C ASN A 190 -26.88 -5.84 7.96
N VAL A 191 -28.20 -5.73 7.88
CA VAL A 191 -29.03 -6.15 6.74
C VAL A 191 -30.02 -5.03 6.43
N PHE A 192 -30.03 -4.59 5.17
CA PHE A 192 -31.00 -3.63 4.66
C PHE A 192 -31.75 -4.26 3.49
N PHE A 193 -33.07 -4.18 3.54
CA PHE A 193 -33.93 -4.55 2.43
C PHE A 193 -34.35 -3.27 1.71
N LEU A 194 -34.11 -3.22 0.41
CA LEU A 194 -34.45 -2.09 -0.44
C LEU A 194 -35.67 -2.43 -1.28
N ASP A 195 -36.37 -1.40 -1.76
CA ASP A 195 -37.49 -1.53 -2.70
C ASP A 195 -38.72 -2.28 -2.14
N ILE A 196 -38.96 -2.19 -0.82
CA ILE A 196 -40.20 -2.69 -0.22
C ILE A 196 -41.31 -1.67 -0.47
N GLN A 197 -42.30 -2.07 -1.27
CA GLN A 197 -43.45 -1.22 -1.57
C GLN A 197 -44.44 -1.18 -0.39
N PRO A 198 -45.24 -0.11 -0.23
CA PRO A 198 -46.16 0.05 0.90
C PRO A 198 -47.17 -1.10 1.07
N ASP A 199 -47.62 -1.70 -0.03
CA ASP A 199 -48.55 -2.83 -0.05
C ASP A 199 -47.88 -4.17 0.33
N GLN A 200 -46.55 -4.23 0.32
CA GLN A 200 -45.77 -5.44 0.60
C GLN A 200 -45.29 -5.52 2.06
N GLN A 201 -45.45 -4.45 2.85
CA GLN A 201 -44.92 -4.36 4.22
C GLN A 201 -45.50 -5.42 5.16
N GLU A 202 -46.81 -5.67 5.10
CA GLU A 202 -47.47 -6.68 5.96
C GLU A 202 -47.01 -8.11 5.63
N ALA A 203 -46.96 -8.45 4.34
CA ALA A 203 -46.50 -9.77 3.89
C ALA A 203 -45.01 -10.00 4.19
N PHE A 204 -44.19 -8.95 4.06
CA PHE A 204 -42.78 -8.99 4.38
C PHE A 204 -42.53 -9.17 5.89
N ALA A 205 -43.20 -8.38 6.74
CA ALA A 205 -43.10 -8.52 8.19
C ALA A 205 -43.54 -9.90 8.70
N ALA A 206 -44.61 -10.46 8.12
CA ALA A 206 -45.07 -11.81 8.43
C ALA A 206 -44.06 -12.90 8.05
N THR A 207 -43.32 -12.69 6.96
CA THR A 207 -42.26 -13.63 6.51
C THR A 207 -41.01 -13.53 7.37
N LEU A 208 -40.64 -12.30 7.78
CA LEU A 208 -39.45 -12.05 8.59
C LEU A 208 -39.63 -12.50 10.05
N GLY A 209 -40.88 -12.49 10.56
CA GLY A 209 -41.20 -12.88 11.93
C GLY A 209 -40.72 -11.90 13.01
N MET A 210 -40.32 -10.69 12.61
CA MET A 210 -39.86 -9.60 13.46
C MET A 210 -40.34 -8.25 12.91
N GLU A 211 -40.56 -7.27 13.77
CA GLU A 211 -40.87 -5.90 13.35
C GLU A 211 -39.67 -5.28 12.62
N ALA A 212 -39.93 -4.72 11.43
CA ALA A 212 -38.95 -4.02 10.61
C ALA A 212 -39.23 -2.52 10.64
N ASP A 213 -38.19 -1.71 10.77
CA ASP A 213 -38.28 -0.26 10.67
C ASP A 213 -38.20 0.17 9.20
N TYR A 214 -39.23 0.88 8.71
CA TYR A 214 -39.36 1.24 7.30
C TYR A 214 -39.02 2.71 7.08
N VAL A 215 -37.89 2.97 6.40
CA VAL A 215 -37.47 4.33 6.03
C VAL A 215 -37.76 4.57 4.54
N PRO A 216 -38.61 5.56 4.18
CA PRO A 216 -38.91 5.82 2.77
C PRO A 216 -37.70 6.37 2.02
N ALA A 217 -37.34 5.71 0.91
CA ALA A 217 -36.27 6.16 0.03
C ALA A 217 -36.82 7.14 -1.02
N VAL A 218 -36.65 8.45 -0.79
CA VAL A 218 -37.04 9.49 -1.77
C VAL A 218 -35.86 9.81 -2.68
N ARG A 219 -36.02 9.59 -3.98
CA ARG A 219 -35.02 9.97 -5.00
C ARG A 219 -35.40 11.32 -5.61
N ALA A 220 -34.68 12.38 -5.23
CA ALA A 220 -34.85 13.72 -5.79
C ALA A 220 -33.52 14.24 -6.35
N ALA A 221 -33.60 15.04 -7.43
CA ALA A 221 -32.44 15.77 -7.94
C ALA A 221 -32.20 16.99 -7.05
N LEU A 222 -31.00 17.09 -6.46
CA LEU A 222 -30.60 18.26 -5.70
C LEU A 222 -30.33 19.41 -6.68
N MET A 223 -31.15 20.47 -6.63
CA MET A 223 -31.03 21.64 -7.53
C MET A 223 -30.26 22.80 -6.91
N ALA A 224 -30.39 23.01 -5.59
CA ALA A 224 -29.68 24.03 -4.83
C ALA A 224 -29.68 23.69 -3.34
N VAL A 225 -28.64 24.13 -2.62
CA VAL A 225 -28.59 24.13 -1.14
C VAL A 225 -28.43 25.57 -0.71
N ASN A 226 -29.40 26.11 0.04
CA ASN A 226 -29.42 27.51 0.47
C ASN A 226 -29.22 28.53 -0.69
N GLY A 227 -29.80 28.23 -1.86
CA GLY A 227 -29.74 29.11 -3.04
C GLY A 227 -28.42 29.08 -3.83
N ALA A 228 -27.42 28.30 -3.38
CA ALA A 228 -26.19 28.07 -4.13
C ALA A 228 -26.30 26.78 -4.96
N GLU A 229 -25.65 26.76 -6.13
CA GLU A 229 -25.49 25.52 -6.91
C GLU A 229 -24.88 24.44 -6.00
N PRO A 230 -25.45 23.22 -5.98
CA PRO A 230 -24.92 22.14 -5.17
C PRO A 230 -23.49 21.90 -5.59
N ARG A 231 -22.53 22.13 -4.68
CA ARG A 231 -21.16 21.69 -4.91
C ARG A 231 -21.22 20.19 -5.11
N ARG A 232 -21.04 19.74 -6.36
CA ARG A 232 -20.67 18.36 -6.64
C ARG A 232 -19.29 18.19 -6.03
N ASN A 233 -19.24 17.75 -4.77
CA ASN A 233 -17.99 17.33 -4.17
C ASN A 233 -17.64 16.00 -4.83
N PRO A 234 -16.62 15.94 -5.71
CA PRO A 234 -16.09 14.67 -6.12
C PRO A 234 -15.28 14.19 -4.92
N GLU A 235 -15.94 13.42 -4.05
CA GLU A 235 -15.33 12.71 -2.92
C GLU A 235 -14.90 13.58 -1.71
N GLY A 236 -15.58 13.37 -0.59
CA GLY A 236 -14.86 12.99 0.64
C GLY A 236 -14.28 14.04 1.59
N GLU A 237 -14.51 15.34 1.46
CA GLU A 237 -14.02 16.31 2.46
C GLU A 237 -15.12 16.91 3.35
N ASP A 238 -14.92 16.70 4.65
CA ASP A 238 -15.44 17.46 5.80
C ASP A 238 -16.76 17.03 6.46
N ARG A 239 -16.78 15.80 7.01
CA ARG A 239 -17.69 15.43 8.11
C ARG A 239 -16.89 15.31 9.40
N GLY A 240 -16.48 16.45 9.93
CA GLY A 240 -15.65 16.50 11.13
C GLY A 240 -15.77 17.79 11.91
N ASN A 241 -16.98 18.37 12.06
CA ASN A 241 -17.21 19.31 13.16
C ASN A 241 -18.70 19.42 13.53
N GLY A 242 -19.12 18.67 14.54
CA GLY A 242 -20.33 18.94 15.30
C GLY A 242 -19.94 19.66 16.60
N GLY A 243 -20.54 20.82 16.86
CA GLY A 243 -20.34 21.55 18.11
C GLY A 243 -20.89 22.98 18.12
N GLU A 244 -22.16 23.09 18.52
CA GLU A 244 -22.75 24.15 19.36
C GLU A 244 -22.91 25.60 18.86
N GLY A 245 -24.13 26.13 19.07
CA GLY A 245 -24.40 27.56 19.24
C GLY A 245 -25.56 28.13 18.40
N GLY A 246 -26.81 27.78 18.72
CA GLY A 246 -27.97 28.50 18.21
C GLY A 246 -28.11 29.89 18.87
N PRO A 247 -28.57 30.94 18.16
CA PRO A 247 -28.92 32.20 18.81
C PRO A 247 -30.39 32.18 19.27
N GLU A 248 -30.59 32.47 20.54
CA GLU A 248 -31.88 32.85 21.14
C GLU A 248 -32.49 34.03 20.34
N GLY A 249 -33.67 33.79 19.77
CA GLY A 249 -34.52 34.84 19.20
C GLY A 249 -35.24 35.58 20.32
N GLY A 250 -34.93 36.87 20.46
CA GLY A 250 -35.60 37.78 21.36
C GLY A 250 -37.05 38.04 20.97
N ASP A 251 -37.92 37.97 21.97
CA ASP A 251 -39.27 38.52 21.97
C ASP A 251 -39.20 40.05 22.04
N GLY A 252 -39.95 40.73 21.18
CA GLY A 252 -39.85 42.17 21.00
C GLY A 252 -40.78 42.74 19.93
N ARG A 253 -42.07 42.84 20.31
CA ARG A 253 -43.17 43.67 19.74
C ARG A 253 -44.09 43.05 18.70
#